data_AF-A0A7K1R9D0-F1
#
_entry.id   AF-A0A7K1R9D0-F1
#
_cell.length_a   1.000
_cell.length_b   1.000
_cell.length_c   1.000
_cell.angle_alpha   90.00
_cell.angle_beta   90.00
_cell.angle_gamma   90.00
#
_symmetry.space_group_name_H-M   'P 1'
#
loop_
_entity.id
_entity.type
_entity.pdbx_description
1 polymer ?
#
loop_
_entity_poly.entity_id
_entity_poly.type
_entity_poly.pdbx_seq_one_letter_code
_entity_poly.pdbx_strand_id
1 'polypeptide(L)'
;MARKIRDNFASDDMQAEPVICPLCERVIPDDQMEDHHLVPKSKGGKLKLPLHRICHSHIHRIFTDAQLAKKFSTIAAILEDPAIQKFVAWVKTKPPSFEDEAEERTRRR
;
A
#
# COMPACT_ATOMS: atom_id res chain seq x y z
N MET A 1 -24.04 43.20 27.46
CA MET A 1 -24.76 41.96 27.09
C MET A 1 -24.69 41.80 25.58
N ALA A 2 -24.69 40.54 25.12
CA ALA A 2 -24.94 40.10 23.75
C ALA A 2 -23.85 40.42 22.69
N ARG A 3 -23.42 39.49 21.83
CA ARG A 3 -23.71 38.06 21.63
C ARG A 3 -22.50 37.46 20.94
N LYS A 4 -22.06 36.35 21.49
CA LYS A 4 -20.99 35.46 21.03
C LYS A 4 -21.54 34.71 19.81
N ILE A 5 -21.04 34.96 18.62
CA ILE A 5 -21.26 34.10 17.46
C ILE A 5 -19.87 33.69 17.01
N ARG A 6 -19.45 32.54 17.51
CA ARG A 6 -18.19 31.91 17.18
C ARG A 6 -18.55 30.91 16.10
N ASP A 7 -18.18 31.24 14.88
CA ASP A 7 -18.60 30.54 13.68
C ASP A 7 -18.33 29.04 13.78
N ASN A 8 -19.40 28.32 13.48
CA ASN A 8 -19.54 26.89 13.46
C ASN A 8 -18.58 26.32 12.41
N PHE A 9 -17.46 25.71 12.84
CA PHE A 9 -16.59 24.93 11.97
C PHE A 9 -17.38 23.72 11.46
N ALA A 10 -18.02 23.90 10.31
CA ALA A 10 -18.64 22.81 9.57
C ALA A 10 -17.53 21.82 9.21
N SER A 11 -17.56 20.69 9.91
CA SER A 11 -16.71 19.53 9.68
C SER A 11 -17.06 18.97 8.31
N ASP A 12 -16.24 19.30 7.31
CA ASP A 12 -16.28 18.69 5.99
C ASP A 12 -15.63 17.30 6.10
N ASP A 13 -16.36 16.36 6.71
CA ASP A 13 -16.01 14.95 6.75
C ASP A 13 -16.44 14.34 5.41
N MET A 14 -15.75 14.74 4.33
CA MET A 14 -15.80 14.04 3.05
C MET A 14 -15.10 12.69 3.25
N GLN A 15 -15.87 11.70 3.68
CA GLN A 15 -15.40 10.32 3.85
C GLN A 15 -14.97 9.77 2.49
N ALA A 16 -13.67 9.78 2.21
CA ALA A 16 -13.08 9.10 1.07
C ALA A 16 -13.43 7.61 1.14
N GLU A 17 -13.89 7.03 0.03
CA GLU A 17 -14.23 5.62 -0.03
C GLU A 17 -13.00 4.77 0.35
N PRO A 18 -13.14 3.79 1.25
CA PRO A 18 -11.99 3.02 1.73
C PRO A 18 -11.41 2.17 0.59
N VAL A 19 -10.22 2.53 0.12
CA VAL A 19 -9.48 1.75 -0.87
C VAL A 19 -8.91 0.51 -0.20
N ILE A 20 -9.13 -0.67 -0.77
CA ILE A 20 -8.67 -1.95 -0.20
C ILE A 20 -7.44 -2.44 -0.97
N CYS A 21 -6.40 -2.83 -0.23
CA CYS A 21 -5.19 -3.42 -0.77
C CYS A 21 -5.44 -4.85 -1.25
N PRO A 22 -5.27 -5.18 -2.54
CA PRO A 22 -5.47 -6.54 -3.05
C PRO A 22 -4.43 -7.56 -2.55
N LEU A 23 -3.30 -7.10 -1.97
CA LEU A 23 -2.28 -8.00 -1.42
C LEU A 23 -2.60 -8.44 0.01
N CYS A 24 -2.95 -7.50 0.90
CA CYS A 24 -3.17 -7.78 2.31
C CYS A 24 -4.63 -7.67 2.77
N GLU A 25 -5.53 -7.29 1.86
CA GLU A 25 -6.98 -7.17 2.08
C GLU A 25 -7.35 -6.18 3.20
N ARG A 26 -6.49 -5.18 3.46
CA ARG A 26 -6.71 -4.13 4.45
C ARG A 26 -7.01 -2.80 3.77
N VAL A 27 -7.70 -1.92 4.48
CA VAL A 27 -7.93 -0.53 4.06
C VAL A 27 -6.60 0.21 3.96
N ILE A 28 -6.39 0.91 2.86
CA ILE A 28 -5.25 1.78 2.59
C ILE A 28 -5.65 3.19 3.01
N PRO A 29 -5.00 3.79 4.02
CA PRO A 29 -5.17 5.21 4.28
C PRO A 29 -4.54 6.01 3.13
N ASP A 30 -5.12 7.17 2.81
CA ASP A 30 -4.75 7.98 1.63
C ASP A 30 -3.24 8.30 1.58
N ASP A 31 -2.65 8.58 2.75
CA ASP A 31 -1.22 8.88 2.92
C ASP A 31 -0.28 7.68 2.63
N GLN A 32 -0.81 6.46 2.61
CA GLN A 32 -0.03 5.22 2.43
C GLN A 32 -0.32 4.51 1.11
N MET A 33 -1.10 5.13 0.22
CA MET A 33 -1.49 4.55 -1.06
C MET A 33 -0.40 4.78 -2.12
N GLU A 34 0.11 3.68 -2.68
CA GLU A 34 1.02 3.71 -3.83
C GLU A 34 0.50 2.83 -4.97
N ASP A 35 0.60 3.34 -6.20
CA ASP A 35 0.30 2.59 -7.42
C ASP A 35 1.46 1.62 -7.75
N HIS A 36 1.24 0.32 -7.60
CA HIS A 36 2.20 -0.69 -8.02
C HIS A 36 1.87 -1.26 -9.41
N HIS A 37 2.89 -1.35 -10.27
CA HIS A 37 2.78 -1.97 -11.58
C HIS A 37 3.20 -3.44 -11.50
N LEU A 38 2.23 -4.36 -11.65
CA LEU A 38 2.50 -5.80 -11.63
C LEU A 38 3.42 -6.25 -12.77
N VAL A 39 3.26 -5.62 -13.92
CA VAL A 39 4.15 -5.78 -15.06
C VAL A 39 4.87 -4.46 -15.27
N PRO A 40 6.21 -4.47 -15.35
CA PRO A 40 6.99 -3.27 -15.58
C PRO A 40 6.52 -2.55 -16.84
N LYS A 41 6.51 -1.21 -16.82
CA LYS A 41 6.10 -0.38 -17.98
C LYS A 41 6.88 -0.74 -19.25
N SER A 42 8.16 -1.09 -19.10
CA SER A 42 9.06 -1.54 -20.18
C SER A 42 8.65 -2.85 -20.85
N LYS A 43 7.77 -3.64 -20.22
CA LYS A 43 7.21 -4.90 -20.75
C LYS A 43 5.74 -4.76 -21.17
N GLY A 44 5.24 -3.53 -21.27
CA GLY A 44 3.87 -3.23 -21.70
C GLY A 44 2.82 -3.34 -20.59
N GLY A 45 3.25 -3.34 -19.32
CA GLY A 45 2.33 -3.37 -18.19
C GLY A 45 1.46 -2.13 -18.11
N LYS A 46 0.14 -2.33 -18.16
CA LYS A 46 -0.89 -1.28 -18.00
C LYS A 46 -1.67 -1.42 -16.70
N LEU A 47 -1.57 -2.56 -16.04
CA LEU A 47 -2.29 -2.86 -14.81
C LEU A 47 -1.50 -2.28 -13.64
N LYS A 48 -2.07 -1.24 -13.04
CA LYS A 48 -1.63 -0.67 -11.78
C LYS A 48 -2.65 -1.00 -10.70
N LEU A 49 -2.17 -1.29 -9.49
CA LEU A 49 -3.01 -1.62 -8.35
C LEU A 49 -2.61 -0.76 -7.15
N PRO A 50 -3.58 -0.25 -6.38
CA PRO A 50 -3.28 0.47 -5.16
C PRO A 50 -2.80 -0.50 -4.09
N LEU A 51 -1.60 -0.27 -3.57
CA LEU A 51 -1.01 -1.03 -2.47
C LEU A 51 -0.57 -0.09 -1.35
N HIS A 52 -0.43 -0.62 -0.13
CA HIS A 52 0.28 0.12 0.93
C HIS A 52 1.76 0.27 0.57
N ARG A 53 2.40 1.37 1.00
CA ARG A 53 3.86 1.59 0.89
C ARG A 53 4.69 0.39 1.37
N ILE A 54 4.29 -0.21 2.51
CA ILE A 54 4.94 -1.42 3.04
C ILE A 54 4.75 -2.65 2.14
N CYS A 55 3.55 -2.84 1.58
CA CYS A 55 3.26 -3.95 0.68
C CYS A 55 4.03 -3.81 -0.64
N HIS A 56 4.08 -2.58 -1.14
CA HIS A 56 4.84 -2.21 -2.33
C HIS A 56 6.34 -2.47 -2.16
N SER A 57 6.94 -1.95 -1.09
CA SER A 57 8.35 -2.17 -0.75
C SER A 57 8.67 -3.65 -0.57
N HIS A 58 7.78 -4.41 0.08
CA HIS A 58 7.99 -5.84 0.26
C HIS A 58 7.99 -6.62 -1.06
N ILE A 59 7.09 -6.31 -2.00
CA ILE A 59 7.09 -6.93 -3.33
C ILE A 59 8.43 -6.70 -4.04
N HIS A 60 8.95 -5.47 -4.02
CA HIS A 60 10.24 -5.15 -4.64
C HIS A 60 11.45 -5.74 -3.91
N ARG A 61 11.29 -6.09 -2.63
CA ARG A 61 12.33 -6.77 -1.85
C ARG A 61 12.38 -8.27 -2.11
N ILE A 62 11.25 -8.91 -2.40
CA ILE A 62 11.16 -10.34 -2.67
C ILE A 62 11.34 -10.64 -4.17
N PHE A 63 10.76 -9.82 -5.04
CA PHE A 63 10.78 -10.04 -6.48
C PHE A 63 11.53 -8.96 -7.22
N THR A 64 12.33 -9.42 -8.18
CA THR A 64 12.93 -8.55 -9.19
C THR A 64 11.93 -8.22 -10.29
N ASP A 65 12.17 -7.12 -11.00
CA ASP A 65 11.40 -6.70 -12.19
C ASP A 65 11.24 -7.83 -13.23
N ALA A 66 12.29 -8.63 -13.43
CA ALA A 66 12.29 -9.76 -14.34
C ALA A 66 11.38 -10.91 -13.87
N GLN A 67 11.30 -11.16 -12.56
CA GLN A 67 10.40 -12.17 -11.98
C GLN A 67 8.94 -11.72 -12.05
N LEU A 68 8.67 -10.45 -11.75
CA LEU A 68 7.34 -9.82 -11.93
C LEU A 68 6.87 -9.93 -13.38
N ALA A 69 7.73 -9.59 -14.34
CA ALA A 69 7.39 -9.69 -15.76
C ALA A 69 7.15 -11.12 -16.26
N LYS A 70 7.82 -12.14 -15.68
CA LYS A 70 7.82 -13.51 -16.22
C LYS A 70 6.84 -14.46 -15.52
N LYS A 71 6.74 -14.39 -14.20
CA LYS A 71 6.01 -15.38 -13.38
C LYS A 71 4.96 -14.74 -12.48
N PHE A 72 5.19 -13.50 -12.02
CA PHE A 72 4.36 -12.81 -11.04
C PHE A 72 3.61 -11.62 -11.64
N SER A 73 3.00 -11.82 -12.80
CA SER A 73 2.26 -10.79 -13.54
C SER A 73 0.85 -10.53 -12.98
N THR A 74 0.44 -11.26 -11.94
CA THR A 74 -0.87 -11.15 -11.27
C THR A 74 -0.71 -11.21 -9.75
N ILE A 75 -1.63 -10.59 -9.00
CA ILE A 75 -1.65 -10.66 -7.53
C ILE A 75 -1.80 -12.11 -7.05
N ALA A 76 -2.62 -12.91 -7.73
CA ALA A 76 -2.79 -14.32 -7.40
C ALA A 76 -1.45 -15.05 -7.41
N ALA A 77 -0.65 -14.89 -8.48
CA ALA A 77 0.68 -15.48 -8.56
C ALA A 77 1.63 -14.98 -7.46
N ILE A 78 1.55 -13.69 -7.10
CA ILE A 78 2.33 -13.11 -6.00
C ILE A 78 1.94 -13.77 -4.67
N LEU A 79 0.64 -14.00 -4.43
CA LEU A 79 0.12 -14.65 -3.23
C LEU A 79 0.40 -16.16 -3.16
N GLU A 80 0.79 -16.80 -4.26
CA GLU A 80 1.24 -18.20 -4.27
C GLU A 80 2.62 -18.37 -3.61
N ASP A 81 3.41 -17.30 -3.50
CA ASP A 81 4.74 -17.39 -2.90
C ASP A 81 4.68 -17.46 -1.37
N PRO A 82 5.35 -18.45 -0.74
CA PRO A 82 5.29 -18.63 0.71
C PRO A 82 5.93 -17.50 1.50
N ALA A 83 6.87 -16.73 0.94
CA ALA A 83 7.41 -15.55 1.60
C ALA A 83 6.37 -14.42 1.68
N ILE A 84 5.63 -14.21 0.59
CA ILE A 84 4.52 -13.26 0.55
C ILE A 84 3.41 -13.67 1.52
N GLN A 85 3.02 -14.94 1.55
CA GLN A 85 1.98 -15.42 2.48
C GLN A 85 2.35 -15.16 3.95
N LYS A 86 3.61 -15.43 4.32
CA LYS A 86 4.12 -15.12 5.67
C LYS A 86 4.07 -13.64 5.97
N PHE A 87 4.46 -12.81 5.01
CA PHE A 87 4.38 -11.36 5.14
C PHE A 87 2.93 -10.88 5.28
N VAL A 88 2.00 -11.37 4.45
CA VAL A 88 0.58 -11.00 4.52
C VAL A 88 -0.03 -11.42 5.87
N ALA A 89 0.27 -12.62 6.35
CA ALA A 89 -0.18 -13.06 7.67
C ALA A 89 0.35 -12.16 8.79
N TRP A 90 1.62 -11.76 8.73
CA TRP A 90 2.22 -10.84 9.68
C TRP A 90 1.65 -9.42 9.58
N VAL A 91 1.53 -8.87 8.37
CA VAL A 91 1.07 -7.49 8.16
C VAL A 91 -0.41 -7.35 8.53
N LYS A 92 -1.22 -8.40 8.37
CA LYS A 92 -2.61 -8.42 8.84
C LYS A 92 -2.75 -8.22 10.35
N THR A 93 -1.72 -8.50 11.14
CA THR A 93 -1.71 -8.24 12.60
C THR A 93 -1.42 -6.76 12.95
N LYS A 94 -1.02 -5.95 11.97
CA LYS A 94 -0.62 -4.55 12.16
C LYS A 94 -1.75 -3.59 11.78
N PRO A 95 -1.81 -2.39 12.39
CA PRO A 95 -2.79 -1.38 12.00
C PRO A 95 -2.64 -0.99 10.51
N PRO A 96 -3.71 -0.49 9.86
CA PRO A 96 -3.69 -0.13 8.44
C PRO A 96 -2.73 1.03 8.13
N SER A 97 -2.48 1.91 9.10
CA SER A 97 -1.50 3.02 9.01
C SER A 97 -0.08 2.62 9.41
N PHE A 98 0.24 1.32 9.45
CA PHE A 98 1.58 0.86 9.84
C PHE A 98 2.60 1.09 8.73
N GLU A 99 3.62 1.88 9.04
CA GLU A 99 4.78 2.13 8.18
C GLU A 99 5.98 1.26 8.59
N ASP A 100 6.76 0.83 7.62
CA ASP A 100 8.03 0.16 7.89
C ASP A 100 9.11 1.22 8.17
N GLU A 101 9.33 1.52 9.45
CA GLU A 101 10.40 2.44 9.91
C GLU A 101 11.83 1.95 9.57
N ALA A 102 11.98 0.77 8.94
CA ALA A 102 13.29 0.16 8.76
C ALA A 102 14.16 0.84 7.68
N GLU A 103 13.58 1.62 6.75
CA GLU A 103 14.37 2.32 5.73
C GLU A 103 15.12 3.56 6.25
N GLU A 104 14.68 4.19 7.35
CA GLU A 104 15.30 5.44 7.82
C GLU A 104 16.73 5.24 8.35
N ARG A 105 17.07 4.03 8.82
CA ARG A 105 18.41 3.74 9.36
C ARG A 105 19.50 3.65 8.30
N THR A 106 19.16 3.59 7.01
CA THR A 106 20.13 3.39 5.92
C THR A 106 20.51 4.69 5.19
N ARG A 107 19.77 5.79 5.35
CA ARG A 107 20.10 7.10 4.75
C ARG A 107 21.09 7.95 5.56
N ARG A 108 21.52 7.48 6.75
CA ARG A 108 22.49 8.18 7.62
C ARG A 108 23.92 7.63 7.51
N ARG A 109 24.31 7.05 6.37
CA ARG A 109 25.66 6.52 6.18
C ARG A 109 26.32 7.03 4.90
#